data_AF-A0ABD3GSN2-F1
#
_entry.id   AF-A0ABD3GSN2-F1
#
_cell.length_a   1.000
_cell.length_b   1.000
_cell.length_c   1.000
_cell.angle_alpha   90.00
_cell.angle_beta   90.00
_cell.angle_gamma   90.00
#
_symmetry.space_group_name_H-M   'P 1'
#
loop_
_entity.id
_entity.type
_entity.pdbx_description
1 polymer ?
#
loop_
_entity_poly.entity_id
_entity_poly.type
_entity_poly.pdbx_seq_one_letter_code
_entity_poly.pdbx_strand_id
1 'polypeptide(L)'
;MSCFCLHQSWLPEEEFLQYDWDMAQDEEKQVAFCASGWHCPIQRSKNPNECEGCKGHVSRKFIKECWHKYGCSMDCGNRVIQRGITRKLQIFVIHEGKGWGLRTLEQLLVGAFKCEYVGEILTNMEQEERNNNGKADPTVSHTYPILLDGDWCSEKGLKDEEAMCLDATFFGNATRFINHSLAPS
;
A
#
# COMPACT_ATOMS: atom_id res chain seq x y z
N MET A 1 -1.66 5.78 -8.86
CA MET A 1 -0.49 5.28 -9.58
C MET A 1 -0.08 3.98 -8.92
N SER A 2 -0.28 2.87 -9.61
CA SER A 2 0.67 1.75 -9.55
C SER A 2 2.07 2.36 -9.54
N CYS A 3 2.89 2.06 -8.55
CA CYS A 3 4.27 2.52 -8.49
C CYS A 3 4.90 2.26 -9.86
N PHE A 4 5.02 3.32 -10.66
CA PHE A 4 5.63 3.28 -11.95
C PHE A 4 7.12 3.29 -11.63
N CYS A 5 7.72 2.10 -11.55
CA CYS A 5 9.15 1.95 -11.73
C CYS A 5 9.49 2.38 -13.16
N LEU A 6 9.52 3.69 -13.41
CA LEU A 6 10.06 4.29 -14.62
C LEU A 6 11.57 4.39 -14.46
N HIS A 7 12.25 3.25 -14.56
CA HIS A 7 13.56 3.19 -15.20
C HIS A 7 13.81 1.76 -15.69
N GLN A 8 14.18 1.61 -16.96
CA GLN A 8 14.44 0.32 -17.62
C GLN A 8 15.61 -0.48 -17.03
N SER A 9 16.24 -0.01 -15.94
CA SER A 9 17.42 -0.61 -15.32
C SER A 9 17.16 -1.34 -14.01
N TRP A 10 15.95 -1.29 -13.44
CA TRP A 10 15.64 -1.96 -12.17
C TRP A 10 14.85 -3.25 -12.43
N LEU A 11 15.52 -4.23 -13.03
CA LEU A 11 15.13 -5.63 -12.80
C LEU A 11 15.30 -5.91 -11.30
N PRO A 12 14.46 -6.75 -10.67
CA PRO A 12 14.71 -7.16 -9.29
C PRO A 12 16.12 -7.74 -9.21
N GLU A 13 16.94 -7.22 -8.30
CA GLU A 13 18.31 -7.73 -8.09
C GLU A 13 18.25 -9.23 -7.76
N GLU A 14 19.28 -10.01 -8.10
CA GLU A 14 19.28 -11.45 -7.83
C GLU A 14 19.04 -11.77 -6.34
N GLU A 15 19.48 -10.88 -5.46
CA GLU A 15 19.24 -10.92 -4.01
C GLU A 15 17.73 -10.91 -3.68
N PHE A 16 16.91 -10.17 -4.42
CA PHE A 16 15.46 -10.14 -4.27
C PHE A 16 14.81 -11.48 -4.63
N LEU A 17 15.26 -12.08 -5.73
CA LEU A 17 14.76 -13.38 -6.18
C LEU A 17 15.17 -14.51 -5.23
N GLN A 18 16.38 -14.42 -4.66
CA GLN A 18 16.86 -15.35 -3.65
C GLN A 18 16.07 -15.22 -2.33
N TYR A 19 15.80 -13.99 -1.86
CA TYR A 19 14.95 -13.76 -0.69
C TYR A 19 13.54 -14.34 -0.88
N ASP A 20 12.92 -14.09 -2.04
CA ASP A 20 11.61 -14.63 -2.38
C ASP A 20 11.61 -16.16 -2.41
N TRP A 21 12.69 -16.76 -2.94
CA TRP A 21 12.88 -18.20 -3.01
C TRP A 21 13.07 -18.82 -1.63
N ASP A 22 13.92 -18.22 -0.78
CA ASP A 22 14.18 -18.67 0.58
C ASP A 22 12.92 -18.54 1.45
N MET A 23 12.17 -17.45 1.30
CA MET A 23 10.84 -17.28 1.92
C MET A 23 9.85 -18.34 1.45
N ALA A 24 9.91 -18.76 0.17
CA ALA A 24 9.04 -19.79 -0.39
C ALA A 24 9.36 -21.20 0.12
N GLN A 25 10.60 -21.46 0.58
CA GLN A 25 11.04 -22.77 1.05
C GLN A 25 10.91 -23.00 2.57
N ASP A 26 10.75 -21.94 3.36
CA ASP A 26 10.69 -22.02 4.82
C ASP A 26 9.24 -22.18 5.33
N GLU A 27 8.79 -23.43 5.54
CA GLU A 27 7.45 -23.78 6.02
C GLU A 27 7.10 -23.18 7.40
N GLU A 28 8.09 -22.89 8.27
CA GLU A 28 7.85 -22.27 9.58
C GLU A 28 7.57 -20.76 9.47
N LYS A 29 8.10 -20.09 8.44
CA LYS A 29 7.84 -18.67 8.14
C LYS A 29 6.66 -18.43 7.20
N GLN A 30 6.06 -19.48 6.66
CA GLN A 30 4.90 -19.42 5.74
C GLN A 30 3.55 -19.16 6.44
N VAL A 31 3.50 -19.17 7.77
CA VAL A 31 2.23 -19.07 8.51
C VAL A 31 1.98 -17.65 9.00
N ALA A 32 1.10 -16.92 8.32
CA ALA A 32 0.63 -15.63 8.85
C ALA A 32 -0.70 -15.19 8.20
N PHE A 33 -1.78 -15.81 8.68
CA PHE A 33 -3.07 -15.22 9.02
C PHE A 33 -4.10 -16.36 9.11
N CYS A 34 -4.95 -16.33 10.13
CA CYS A 34 -5.98 -17.34 10.43
C CYS A 34 -5.46 -18.70 10.95
N ALA A 35 -4.84 -18.71 12.13
CA ALA A 35 -4.50 -19.95 12.86
C ALA A 35 -5.73 -20.67 13.45
N SER A 36 -6.88 -19.98 13.59
CA SER A 36 -8.12 -20.54 14.13
C SER A 36 -9.02 -21.01 12.99
N GLY A 37 -8.82 -22.25 12.56
CA GLY A 37 -9.34 -22.86 11.34
C GLY A 37 -10.86 -22.98 11.16
N TRP A 38 -11.69 -22.03 11.60
CA TRP A 38 -13.14 -22.07 11.37
C TRP A 38 -13.77 -20.72 10.97
N HIS A 39 -12.99 -19.62 10.97
CA HIS A 39 -13.50 -18.27 10.65
C HIS A 39 -12.57 -17.49 9.72
N CYS A 40 -12.01 -18.14 8.70
CA CYS A 40 -11.18 -17.46 7.72
C CYS A 40 -12.04 -16.53 6.83
N PRO A 41 -11.84 -15.20 6.84
CA PRO A 41 -12.57 -14.28 5.97
C PRO A 41 -12.38 -14.59 4.49
N ILE A 42 -11.20 -15.07 4.10
CA ILE A 42 -10.86 -15.42 2.71
C ILE A 42 -11.64 -16.67 2.27
N GLN A 43 -11.65 -17.74 3.07
CA GLN A 43 -12.41 -18.96 2.73
C GLN A 43 -13.91 -18.70 2.74
N ARG A 44 -14.43 -17.94 3.71
CA ARG A 44 -15.85 -17.59 3.79
C ARG A 44 -16.33 -16.79 2.57
N SER A 45 -15.48 -15.93 2.01
CA SER A 45 -15.81 -15.21 0.77
C SER A 45 -15.89 -16.11 -0.46
N LYS A 46 -15.14 -17.22 -0.48
CA LYS A 46 -15.11 -18.19 -1.58
C LYS A 46 -16.24 -19.21 -1.47
N ASN A 47 -16.55 -19.67 -0.26
CA ASN A 47 -17.65 -20.60 0.01
C ASN A 47 -18.38 -20.19 1.30
N PRO A 48 -19.52 -19.46 1.20
CA PRO A 48 -20.25 -18.98 2.37
C PRO A 48 -20.85 -20.08 3.24
N ASN A 49 -21.06 -21.28 2.66
CA ASN A 49 -21.81 -22.37 3.29
C ASN A 49 -20.92 -23.50 3.83
N GLU A 50 -19.64 -23.55 3.46
CA GLU A 50 -18.69 -24.58 3.90
C GLU A 50 -17.35 -23.90 4.22
N CYS A 51 -17.05 -23.75 5.51
CA CYS A 51 -15.74 -23.28 5.95
C CYS A 51 -14.94 -24.50 6.41
N GLU A 52 -14.28 -25.18 5.47
CA GLU A 52 -13.28 -26.18 5.83
C GLU A 52 -12.11 -25.52 6.57
N GLY A 53 -11.41 -26.31 7.40
CA GLY A 53 -10.24 -25.90 8.16
C GLY A 53 -9.28 -25.01 7.37
N CYS A 54 -9.08 -23.75 7.80
CA CYS A 54 -8.06 -22.89 7.20
C CYS A 54 -6.66 -23.45 7.48
N LYS A 55 -5.90 -23.76 6.43
CA LYS A 55 -4.49 -24.18 6.54
C LYS A 55 -3.51 -23.01 6.71
N GLY A 56 -4.02 -21.82 7.03
CA GLY A 56 -3.25 -20.58 7.09
C GLY A 56 -3.03 -19.93 5.72
N HIS A 57 -2.57 -18.69 5.75
CA HIS A 57 -2.19 -17.92 4.57
C HIS A 57 -0.77 -17.39 4.72
N VAL A 58 -0.06 -17.29 3.60
CA VAL A 58 1.28 -16.71 3.57
C VAL A 58 1.17 -15.21 3.71
N SER A 59 1.71 -14.65 4.79
CA SER A 59 1.94 -13.21 4.86
C SER A 59 3.22 -12.89 4.10
N ARG A 60 3.09 -12.04 3.10
CA ARG A 60 4.23 -11.50 2.37
C ARG A 60 4.49 -10.09 2.87
N LYS A 61 5.76 -9.73 2.97
CA LYS A 61 6.14 -8.36 3.31
C LYS A 61 5.79 -7.39 2.17
N PHE A 62 5.70 -7.86 0.92
CA PHE A 62 5.35 -7.06 -0.24
C PHE A 62 4.37 -7.78 -1.18
N ILE A 63 3.77 -7.03 -2.11
CA ILE A 63 2.83 -7.53 -3.12
C ILE A 63 3.45 -7.36 -4.52
N LYS A 64 3.50 -8.44 -5.29
CA LYS A 64 3.96 -8.43 -6.70
C LYS A 64 2.81 -8.77 -7.64
N GLU A 65 2.35 -7.77 -8.37
CA GLU A 65 1.26 -7.94 -9.33
C GLU A 65 1.74 -8.41 -10.71
N CYS A 66 0.82 -9.03 -11.47
CA CYS A 66 1.08 -9.36 -12.86
C CYS A 66 1.26 -8.09 -13.70
N TRP A 67 2.31 -8.08 -14.52
CA TRP A 67 2.59 -7.01 -15.47
C TRP A 67 1.87 -7.21 -16.81
N HIS A 68 1.61 -6.14 -17.57
CA HIS A 68 0.87 -6.19 -18.85
C HIS A 68 1.47 -7.19 -19.87
N LYS A 69 2.78 -7.46 -19.81
CA LYS A 69 3.47 -8.39 -20.72
C LYS A 69 3.24 -9.89 -20.41
N TYR A 70 2.65 -10.24 -19.26
CA TYR A 70 2.44 -11.66 -18.87
C TYR A 70 1.16 -12.29 -19.47
N GLY A 71 0.55 -11.69 -20.49
CA GLY A 71 -0.54 -12.30 -21.27
C GLY A 71 -1.89 -12.45 -20.55
N CYS A 72 -2.02 -12.05 -19.29
CA CYS A 72 -3.28 -12.06 -18.55
C CYS A 72 -4.03 -10.72 -18.63
N SER A 73 -5.37 -10.77 -18.66
CA SER A 73 -6.25 -9.59 -18.70
C SER A 73 -6.30 -8.83 -17.36
N MET A 74 -7.02 -7.71 -17.32
CA MET A 74 -7.28 -6.93 -16.10
C MET A 74 -8.15 -7.67 -15.07
N ASP A 75 -8.84 -8.74 -15.47
CA ASP A 75 -9.61 -9.62 -14.58
C ASP A 75 -8.72 -10.62 -13.83
N CYS A 76 -7.41 -10.62 -14.10
CA CYS A 76 -6.45 -11.44 -13.37
C CYS A 76 -6.55 -11.19 -11.85
N GLY A 77 -6.66 -12.27 -11.08
CA GLY A 77 -6.69 -12.20 -9.61
C GLY A 77 -5.48 -11.48 -9.00
N ASN A 78 -4.34 -11.43 -9.72
CA ASN A 78 -3.11 -10.77 -9.30
C ASN A 78 -2.90 -9.36 -9.92
N ARG A 79 -3.98 -8.64 -10.22
CA ARG A 79 -3.99 -7.23 -10.68
C ARG A 79 -4.97 -6.36 -9.86
N VAL A 80 -5.03 -6.58 -8.56
CA VAL A 80 -5.99 -5.92 -7.65
C VAL A 80 -5.74 -4.42 -7.56
N ILE A 81 -4.50 -4.01 -7.33
CA ILE A 81 -4.06 -2.62 -7.17
C ILE A 81 -4.16 -1.90 -8.51
N GLN A 82 -3.73 -2.54 -9.61
CA GLN A 82 -3.84 -1.99 -10.97
C GLN A 82 -5.28 -1.67 -11.41
N ARG A 83 -6.31 -2.29 -10.81
CA ARG A 83 -7.71 -1.95 -11.06
C ARG A 83 -8.16 -0.64 -10.39
N GLY A 84 -7.30 -0.03 -9.57
CA GLY A 84 -7.57 1.23 -8.90
C GLY A 84 -8.60 1.11 -7.76
N ILE A 85 -9.18 2.25 -7.40
CA ILE A 85 -10.16 2.33 -6.31
C ILE A 85 -11.48 1.73 -6.77
N THR A 86 -11.84 0.58 -6.19
CA THR A 86 -13.10 -0.13 -6.47
C THR A 86 -14.11 -0.04 -5.33
N ARG A 87 -13.72 0.57 -4.20
CA ARG A 87 -14.52 0.65 -2.97
C ARG A 87 -15.31 1.94 -2.90
N LYS A 88 -16.48 1.89 -2.26
CA LYS A 88 -17.26 3.09 -1.98
C LYS A 88 -16.63 3.86 -0.84
N LEU A 89 -15.98 4.98 -1.15
CA LEU A 89 -15.31 5.85 -0.18
C LEU A 89 -16.14 7.13 0.06
N GLN A 90 -16.09 7.63 1.28
CA GLN A 90 -16.70 8.91 1.65
C GLN A 90 -15.70 9.77 2.42
N ILE A 91 -15.51 10.98 1.93
CA ILE A 91 -14.85 12.06 2.67
C ILE A 91 -15.90 12.68 3.60
N PHE A 92 -15.57 12.83 4.88
CA PHE A 92 -16.47 13.38 5.89
C PHE A 92 -15.73 14.31 6.84
N VAL A 93 -16.46 15.21 7.50
CA VAL A 93 -15.90 16.06 8.55
C VAL A 93 -15.88 15.27 9.85
N ILE A 94 -14.72 15.24 10.51
CA ILE A 94 -14.57 14.69 11.86
C ILE A 94 -14.80 15.82 12.86
N HIS A 95 -15.72 15.60 13.79
CA HIS A 95 -15.96 16.53 14.88
C HIS A 95 -14.76 16.58 15.85
N GLU A 96 -14.75 17.51 16.80
CA GLU A 96 -13.66 17.69 17.78
C GLU A 96 -12.34 18.22 17.18
N GLY A 97 -12.40 18.94 16.07
CA GLY A 97 -11.22 19.63 15.51
C GLY A 97 -10.22 18.72 14.78
N LYS A 98 -10.59 17.47 14.48
CA LYS A 98 -9.76 16.50 13.73
C LYS A 98 -9.78 16.71 12.21
N GLY A 99 -10.49 17.72 11.72
CA GLY A 99 -10.53 18.08 10.31
C GLY A 99 -11.37 17.12 9.47
N TRP A 100 -10.83 16.71 8.32
CA TRP A 100 -11.51 15.81 7.38
C TRP A 100 -11.02 14.37 7.56
N GLY A 101 -11.89 13.41 7.24
CA GLY A 101 -11.63 11.99 7.33
C GLY A 101 -12.08 11.25 6.08
N LEU A 102 -11.54 10.04 5.89
CA LEU A 102 -11.98 9.09 4.87
C LEU A 102 -12.52 7.82 5.53
N ARG A 103 -13.70 7.37 5.09
CA ARG A 103 -14.27 6.07 5.51
C ARG A 103 -14.81 5.28 4.32
N THR A 104 -14.96 3.97 4.51
CA THR A 104 -15.67 3.12 3.55
C THR A 104 -17.17 3.15 3.84
N LEU A 105 -18.00 3.06 2.80
CA LEU A 105 -19.46 2.95 2.90
C LEU A 105 -19.94 1.50 2.82
N GLU A 106 -19.02 0.55 2.79
CA GLU A 106 -19.26 -0.87 2.72
C GLU A 106 -18.36 -1.61 3.71
N GLN A 107 -18.84 -2.77 4.17
CA GLN A 107 -18.06 -3.64 5.04
C GLN A 107 -16.94 -4.30 4.23
N LEU A 108 -15.72 -4.19 4.73
CA LEU A 108 -14.55 -4.82 4.13
C LEU A 108 -14.11 -6.02 4.95
N LEU A 109 -13.70 -7.07 4.25
CA LEU A 109 -13.04 -8.21 4.86
C LEU A 109 -11.60 -7.83 5.24
N VAL A 110 -11.07 -8.46 6.28
CA VAL A 110 -9.66 -8.30 6.66
C VAL A 110 -8.77 -8.68 5.48
N GLY A 111 -7.79 -7.82 5.16
CA GLY A 111 -6.89 -7.98 4.00
C GLY A 111 -7.45 -7.44 2.67
N ALA A 112 -8.68 -6.89 2.64
CA ALA A 112 -9.20 -6.27 1.43
C ALA A 112 -8.42 -5.01 1.06
N PHE A 113 -8.06 -4.89 -0.22
CA PHE A 113 -7.50 -3.66 -0.77
C PHE A 113 -8.53 -2.53 -0.71
N LYS A 114 -8.17 -1.44 -0.03
CA LYS A 114 -9.02 -0.25 0.13
C LYS A 114 -8.81 0.73 -1.03
N CYS A 115 -7.58 1.23 -1.17
CA CYS A 115 -7.20 2.27 -2.12
C CYS A 115 -5.67 2.47 -2.12
N GLU A 116 -5.15 3.05 -3.20
CA GLU A 116 -3.76 3.52 -3.30
C GLU A 116 -3.62 4.94 -2.73
N TYR A 117 -2.51 5.21 -2.03
CA TYR A 117 -2.13 6.58 -1.70
C TYR A 117 -1.37 7.19 -2.87
N VAL A 118 -1.83 8.32 -3.39
CA VAL A 118 -1.23 8.95 -4.58
C VAL A 118 -0.91 10.40 -4.31
N GLY A 119 0.21 10.84 -4.85
CA GLY A 119 0.75 12.19 -4.75
C GLY A 119 1.76 12.44 -5.86
N GLU A 120 2.33 13.63 -5.87
CA GLU A 120 3.55 13.93 -6.61
C GLU A 120 4.72 13.17 -5.98
N ILE A 121 5.60 12.60 -6.81
CA ILE A 121 6.86 12.01 -6.34
C ILE A 121 7.89 13.12 -6.29
N LEU A 122 8.48 13.35 -5.12
CA LEU A 122 9.48 14.37 -4.89
C LEU A 122 10.73 13.76 -4.28
N THR A 123 11.87 14.34 -4.59
CA THR A 123 13.11 14.14 -3.82
C THR A 123 13.02 14.85 -2.46
N ASN A 124 13.86 14.46 -1.51
CA ASN A 124 13.94 15.13 -0.21
C ASN A 124 14.29 16.63 -0.35
N MET A 125 15.14 16.99 -1.31
CA MET A 125 15.47 18.39 -1.60
C MET A 125 14.25 19.20 -2.06
N GLU A 126 13.48 18.68 -3.03
CA GLU A 126 12.26 19.35 -3.52
C GLU A 126 11.22 19.50 -2.40
N GLN A 127 11.10 18.49 -1.53
CA GLN A 127 10.21 18.55 -0.37
C GLN A 127 10.65 19.62 0.65
N GLU A 128 11.94 19.75 0.90
CA GLU A 128 12.49 20.77 1.79
C GLU A 128 12.26 22.18 1.22
N GLU A 129 12.50 22.38 -0.08
CA GLU A 129 12.23 23.63 -0.76
C GLU A 129 10.75 24.03 -0.66
N ARG A 130 9.83 23.08 -0.90
CA ARG A 130 8.38 23.30 -0.71
C ARG A 130 8.06 23.72 0.71
N ASN A 131 8.59 22.99 1.70
CA ASN A 131 8.38 23.32 3.11
C ASN A 131 8.91 24.71 3.48
N ASN A 132 10.06 25.12 2.92
CA ASN A 132 10.64 26.43 3.17
C ASN A 132 9.84 27.56 2.51
N ASN A 133 9.33 27.34 1.30
CA ASN A 133 8.49 28.30 0.59
C ASN A 133 7.07 28.40 1.20
N GLY A 134 6.51 27.26 1.65
CA GLY A 134 5.18 27.18 2.27
C GLY A 134 5.09 27.86 3.64
N LYS A 135 6.22 28.12 4.32
CA LYS A 135 6.25 28.92 5.57
C LYS A 135 5.71 30.34 5.41
N ALA A 136 5.60 30.85 4.17
CA ALA A 136 5.03 32.17 3.88
C ALA A 136 3.49 32.18 3.88
N ASP A 137 2.84 31.03 3.68
CA ASP A 137 1.38 30.91 3.66
C ASP A 137 0.89 29.91 4.73
N PRO A 138 0.38 30.40 5.89
CA PRO A 138 -0.12 29.53 6.96
C PRO A 138 -1.37 28.72 6.55
N THR A 139 -1.96 28.96 5.38
CA THR A 139 -3.06 28.15 4.84
C THR A 139 -2.58 26.91 4.08
N VAL A 140 -1.30 26.86 3.69
CA VAL A 140 -0.67 25.72 3.01
C VAL A 140 0.13 24.91 4.05
N SER A 141 -0.56 23.99 4.72
CA SER A 141 0.10 22.98 5.53
C SER A 141 0.47 21.80 4.62
N HIS A 142 1.76 21.69 4.28
CA HIS A 142 2.27 20.49 3.61
C HIS A 142 1.99 19.28 4.51
N THR A 143 1.15 18.39 4.00
CA THR A 143 0.79 17.16 4.71
C THR A 143 2.00 16.24 4.71
N TYR A 144 2.27 15.60 5.85
CA TYR A 144 3.38 14.67 6.08
C TYR A 144 3.76 13.87 4.82
N PRO A 145 4.92 14.15 4.20
CA PRO A 145 5.35 13.40 3.02
C PRO A 145 5.51 11.93 3.39
N ILE A 146 4.97 11.05 2.56
CA ILE A 146 5.15 9.60 2.75
C ILE A 146 6.44 9.20 2.07
N LEU A 147 7.45 8.82 2.85
CA LEU A 147 8.70 8.29 2.32
C LEU A 147 8.44 7.03 1.48
N LEU A 148 8.97 7.03 0.26
CA LEU A 148 8.98 5.88 -0.62
C LEU A 148 10.23 5.07 -0.33
N ASP A 149 10.12 4.16 0.64
CA ASP A 149 11.15 3.16 0.86
C ASP A 149 11.01 2.07 -0.20
N GLY A 150 11.69 2.30 -1.32
CA GLY A 150 11.76 1.36 -2.44
C GLY A 150 12.67 0.18 -2.18
N ASP A 151 13.44 0.22 -1.09
CA ASP A 151 14.44 -0.79 -0.77
C ASP A 151 13.95 -1.80 0.26
N TRP A 152 12.79 -2.38 -0.04
CA TRP A 152 12.14 -3.34 0.84
C TRP A 152 12.93 -4.66 1.01
N CYS A 153 14.02 -4.84 0.26
CA CYS A 153 14.74 -6.11 0.13
C CYS A 153 16.27 -6.03 0.19
N SER A 154 16.90 -4.86 0.15
CA SER A 154 18.32 -4.75 0.48
C SER A 154 18.49 -4.35 1.95
N GLU A 155 19.51 -4.91 2.61
CA GLU A 155 19.90 -4.49 3.96
C GLU A 155 20.58 -3.11 3.97
N LYS A 156 20.71 -2.45 2.80
CA LYS A 156 21.30 -1.12 2.68
C LYS A 156 20.18 -0.10 2.85
N GLY A 157 20.31 0.75 3.86
CA GLY A 157 19.44 1.91 3.96
C GLY A 157 19.63 2.81 2.73
N LEU A 158 18.53 3.29 2.16
CA LEU A 158 18.57 4.32 1.13
C LEU A 158 19.31 5.54 1.68
N LYS A 159 20.22 6.09 0.87
CA LYS A 159 20.84 7.37 1.21
C LYS A 159 19.80 8.47 1.12
N ASP A 160 19.96 9.52 1.91
CA ASP A 160 19.00 10.63 1.97
C ASP A 160 18.83 11.33 0.62
N GLU A 161 19.89 11.35 -0.20
CA GLU A 161 19.86 11.94 -1.55
C GLU A 161 19.10 11.08 -2.58
N GLU A 162 18.93 9.78 -2.30
CA GLU A 162 18.24 8.82 -3.16
C GLU A 162 16.79 8.57 -2.67
N ALA A 163 16.47 8.99 -1.45
CA ALA A 163 15.14 8.89 -0.89
C ALA A 163 14.16 9.81 -1.62
N MET A 164 13.03 9.22 -1.97
CA MET A 164 11.89 9.92 -2.55
C MET A 164 10.72 9.90 -1.58
N CYS A 165 9.78 10.80 -1.78
CA CYS A 165 8.54 10.85 -1.01
C CYS A 165 7.34 11.16 -1.90
N LEU A 166 6.14 10.86 -1.40
CA LEU A 166 4.87 11.26 -1.99
C LEU A 166 4.32 12.49 -1.26
N ASP A 167 4.08 13.56 -2.02
CA ASP A 167 3.36 14.75 -1.58
C ASP A 167 1.96 14.79 -2.22
N ALA A 168 0.91 14.68 -1.38
CA ALA A 168 -0.48 14.74 -1.82
C ALA A 168 -1.15 16.10 -1.52
N THR A 169 -0.36 17.15 -1.26
CA THR A 169 -0.86 18.47 -0.87
C THR A 169 -1.76 19.06 -1.95
N PHE A 170 -1.27 19.13 -3.19
CA PHE A 170 -1.98 19.73 -4.33
C PHE A 170 -2.55 18.71 -5.31
N PHE A 171 -1.83 17.60 -5.54
CA PHE A 171 -2.26 16.54 -6.44
C PHE A 171 -2.33 15.23 -5.67
N GLY A 172 -3.51 14.61 -5.63
CA GLY A 172 -3.74 13.37 -4.90
C GLY A 172 -5.14 12.83 -5.17
N ASN A 173 -5.50 11.75 -4.48
CA ASN A 173 -6.87 11.23 -4.49
C ASN A 173 -7.50 11.39 -3.09
N ALA A 174 -8.64 10.75 -2.85
CA ALA A 174 -9.35 10.83 -1.57
C ALA A 174 -8.54 10.35 -0.35
N THR A 175 -7.46 9.57 -0.54
CA THR A 175 -6.65 9.04 0.57
C THR A 175 -5.86 10.09 1.33
N ARG A 176 -5.67 11.29 0.77
CA ARG A 176 -5.07 12.42 1.50
C ARG A 176 -5.85 12.83 2.76
N PHE A 177 -7.10 12.37 2.88
CA PHE A 177 -7.96 12.59 4.05
C PHE A 177 -7.96 11.41 5.04
N ILE A 178 -7.08 10.41 4.87
CA ILE A 178 -6.88 9.37 5.88
C ILE A 178 -6.10 9.97 7.04
N ASN A 179 -6.64 9.81 8.25
CA ASN A 179 -5.97 10.28 9.46
C ASN A 179 -5.07 9.21 10.07
N HIS A 180 -4.03 9.67 10.76
CA HIS A 180 -3.22 8.82 11.61
C HIS A 180 -4.03 8.29 12.81
N SER A 181 -3.80 7.02 13.18
CA SER A 181 -4.38 6.37 14.36
C SER A 181 -3.35 5.43 14.98
N LEU A 182 -3.27 5.40 16.31
CA LEU A 182 -2.46 4.41 17.04
C LEU A 182 -3.03 2.99 16.97
N ALA A 183 -4.29 2.85 16.56
CA ALA A 183 -4.97 1.58 16.34
C ALA A 183 -5.60 1.57 14.94
N PRO A 184 -4.83 1.22 13.89
CA PRO A 184 -5.33 1.17 12.52
C PRO A 184 -6.27 -0.02 12.30
N SER A 185 -7.18 0.14 11.33
CA SER A 185 -8.22 -0.83 10.92
C SER A 185 -8.04 -1.33 9.49
#